data_AF-A0A925K5A1-F1
#
_entry.id   AF-A0A925K5A1-F1
#
_cell.length_a   1.000
_cell.length_b   1.000
_cell.length_c   1.000
_cell.angle_alpha   90.00
_cell.angle_beta   90.00
_cell.angle_gamma   90.00
#
_symmetry.space_group_name_H-M   'P 1'
#
loop_
_entity.id
_entity.type
_entity.pdbx_description
1 polymer ?
#
loop_
_entity_poly.entity_id
_entity_poly.type
_entity_poly.pdbx_seq_one_letter_code
_entity_poly.pdbx_strand_id
1 'polypeptide(L)'
;MMSLTLDEYRTKLINKILFASTQDEAGHLVTASLTALEQKKINGHIISRFIDKVLYELELFSPMDQEAQQWSNIKIAMIHFLRIKNGFQSSPAKQ
;
A
#
# COMPACT_ATOMS: atom_id res chain seq x y z
N MET A 1 10.75 -3.54 -22.30
CA MET A 1 10.59 -3.29 -20.84
C MET A 1 9.08 -3.30 -20.56
N MET A 2 8.57 -4.33 -19.89
CA MET A 2 7.12 -4.47 -19.67
C MET A 2 6.65 -3.40 -18.68
N SER A 3 5.76 -2.52 -19.13
CA SER A 3 4.98 -1.64 -18.28
C SER A 3 4.16 -2.51 -17.33
N LEU A 4 4.56 -2.62 -16.06
CA LEU A 4 3.72 -3.23 -15.03
C LEU A 4 2.43 -2.44 -14.91
N THR A 5 1.30 -3.12 -15.05
CA THR A 5 0.00 -2.51 -14.76
C THR A 5 -0.10 -2.18 -13.28
N LEU A 6 -0.95 -1.22 -12.91
CA LEU A 6 -1.19 -0.90 -11.49
C LEU A 6 -1.76 -2.08 -10.71
N ASP A 7 -2.52 -2.96 -11.36
CA ASP A 7 -3.06 -4.16 -10.73
C ASP A 7 -1.94 -5.18 -10.43
N GLU A 8 -1.04 -5.45 -11.37
CA GLU A 8 0.13 -6.31 -11.12
C GLU A 8 1.06 -5.71 -10.05
N TYR A 9 1.20 -4.39 -10.05
CA TYR A 9 2.00 -3.69 -9.06
C TYR A 9 1.40 -3.84 -7.66
N ARG A 10 0.07 -3.75 -7.54
CA ARG A 10 -0.66 -3.98 -6.29
C ARG A 10 -0.43 -5.39 -5.76
N THR A 11 -0.64 -6.42 -6.58
CA THR A 11 -0.46 -7.81 -6.16
C THR A 11 0.96 -8.07 -5.66
N LYS A 12 1.97 -7.54 -6.38
CA LYS A 12 3.37 -7.65 -5.95
C LYS A 12 3.64 -6.93 -4.63
N LEU A 13 3.06 -5.75 -4.43
CA LEU A 13 3.21 -5.01 -3.18
C LEU A 13 2.62 -5.78 -2.00
N ILE A 14 1.39 -6.31 -2.14
CA ILE A 14 0.75 -7.10 -1.08
C ILE A 14 1.60 -8.31 -0.73
N ASN A 15 2.09 -9.06 -1.71
CA ASN A 15 2.98 -10.19 -1.45
C ASN A 15 4.25 -9.76 -0.71
N LYS A 16 4.88 -8.64 -1.10
CA LYS A 16 6.06 -8.12 -0.38
C LYS A 16 5.73 -7.73 1.06
N ILE A 17 4.56 -7.15 1.31
CA ILE A 17 4.10 -6.81 2.67
C ILE A 17 3.93 -8.09 3.49
N LEU A 18 3.23 -9.10 2.96
CA LEU A 18 3.00 -10.37 3.66
C LEU A 18 4.32 -11.01 4.09
N PHE A 19 5.27 -11.11 3.15
CA PHE A 19 6.55 -11.79 3.37
C PHE A 19 7.68 -10.86 3.85
N ALA A 20 7.37 -9.66 4.32
CA ALA A 20 8.36 -8.80 4.97
C ALA A 20 8.88 -9.47 6.25
N SER A 21 10.18 -9.35 6.50
CA SER A 21 10.83 -9.95 7.67
C SER A 21 10.48 -9.23 8.96
N THR A 22 10.12 -7.95 8.88
CA THR A 22 9.74 -7.10 10.02
C THR A 22 8.59 -6.17 9.68
N GLN A 23 7.92 -5.66 10.72
CA GLN A 23 6.88 -4.64 10.57
C GLN A 23 7.44 -3.33 9.98
N ASP A 24 8.68 -2.97 10.34
CA ASP A 24 9.35 -1.79 9.80
C ASP A 24 9.59 -1.94 8.29
N GLU A 25 10.02 -3.12 7.84
CA GLU A 25 10.16 -3.42 6.41
C GLU A 25 8.81 -3.29 5.68
N ALA A 26 7.74 -3.83 6.26
CA ALA A 26 6.39 -3.69 5.70
C ALA A 26 5.97 -2.21 5.56
N GLY A 27 6.22 -1.37 6.57
CA GLY A 27 5.96 0.07 6.52
C GLY A 27 6.80 0.81 5.48
N HIS A 28 8.08 0.43 5.33
CA HIS A 28 8.96 0.97 4.29
C HIS A 28 8.49 0.60 2.88
N LEU A 29 8.03 -0.63 2.67
CA LEU A 29 7.47 -1.08 1.39
C LEU A 29 6.25 -0.25 0.96
N VAL A 30 5.37 0.10 1.90
CA VAL A 30 4.21 0.98 1.63
C VAL A 30 4.69 2.35 1.18
N THR A 31 5.58 2.97 1.95
CA THR A 31 6.08 4.33 1.69
C THR A 31 6.82 4.39 0.35
N ALA A 32 7.76 3.46 0.13
CA ALA A 32 8.53 3.39 -1.11
C ALA A 32 7.63 3.18 -2.33
N SER A 33 6.55 2.42 -2.19
CA SER A 33 5.64 2.16 -3.30
C SER A 33 4.85 3.39 -3.70
N LEU A 34 4.38 4.17 -2.72
CA LEU A 34 3.64 5.40 -2.99
C LEU A 34 4.56 6.49 -3.56
N THR A 35 5.78 6.63 -3.02
CA THR A 35 6.81 7.50 -3.61
C THR A 35 7.12 7.11 -5.05
N ALA A 36 7.19 5.82 -5.38
CA ALA A 36 7.43 5.36 -6.75
C ALA A 36 6.27 5.72 -7.71
N LEU A 37 5.02 5.70 -7.24
CA LEU A 37 3.86 6.14 -8.03
C LEU A 37 3.87 7.66 -8.26
N GLU A 38 4.21 8.44 -7.23
CA GLU A 38 4.37 9.89 -7.33
C GLU A 38 5.49 10.29 -8.29
N GLN A 39 6.65 9.64 -8.21
CA GLN A 39 7.79 9.86 -9.10
C GLN A 39 7.46 9.55 -10.56
N LYS A 40 6.59 8.57 -10.80
CA LYS A 40 6.04 8.26 -12.14
C LYS A 40 4.95 9.22 -12.58
N LYS A 41 4.67 10.28 -11.81
CA LYS A 41 3.64 11.30 -12.06
C LYS A 41 2.24 10.69 -12.25
N ILE A 42 1.97 9.58 -11.56
CA ILE A 42 0.63 8.99 -11.54
C ILE A 42 -0.32 9.99 -10.86
N ASN A 43 -1.48 10.21 -11.46
CA ASN A 43 -2.47 11.16 -10.95
C ASN A 43 -2.88 10.80 -9.51
N GLY A 44 -2.99 11.81 -8.63
CA GLY A 44 -3.35 11.60 -7.22
C GLY A 44 -4.67 10.86 -7.01
N HIS A 45 -5.67 11.03 -7.89
CA HIS A 45 -6.92 10.26 -7.86
C HIS A 45 -6.70 8.77 -8.16
N ILE A 46 -5.79 8.47 -9.08
CA ILE A 46 -5.40 7.10 -9.41
C ILE A 46 -4.62 6.48 -8.22
N ILE A 47 -3.74 7.25 -7.58
CA ILE A 47 -3.03 6.82 -6.37
C ILE A 47 -4.03 6.56 -5.22
N SER A 48 -5.00 7.45 -5.00
CA SER A 48 -6.05 7.25 -3.99
C SER A 48 -6.82 5.95 -4.24
N ARG A 49 -7.27 5.72 -5.49
CA ARG A 49 -7.95 4.47 -5.86
C ARG A 49 -7.05 3.24 -5.70
N PHE A 50 -5.76 3.38 -5.98
CA PHE A 50 -4.80 2.31 -5.74
C PHE A 50 -4.71 1.96 -4.26
N ILE A 51 -4.61 2.96 -3.39
CA ILE A 51 -4.61 2.77 -1.92
C ILE A 51 -5.89 2.09 -1.47
N ASP A 52 -7.06 2.54 -1.94
CA ASP A 52 -8.35 1.93 -1.59
C ASP A 52 -8.42 0.46 -1.96
N LYS A 53 -7.94 0.09 -3.16
CA LYS A 53 -7.88 -1.31 -3.59
C LYS A 53 -6.93 -2.14 -2.75
N VAL A 54 -5.75 -1.60 -2.39
CA VAL A 54 -4.80 -2.31 -1.52
C VAL A 54 -5.41 -2.54 -0.14
N LEU A 55 -6.00 -1.50 0.47
CA LEU A 55 -6.66 -1.60 1.76
C LEU A 55 -7.77 -2.65 1.75
N TYR A 56 -8.63 -2.61 0.72
CA TYR A 56 -9.67 -3.62 0.56
C TYR A 56 -9.11 -5.04 0.48
N GLU A 57 -8.06 -5.29 -0.32
CA GLU A 57 -7.45 -6.61 -0.40
C GLU A 57 -6.77 -7.04 0.91
N LEU A 58 -6.16 -6.11 1.65
CA LEU A 58 -5.59 -6.40 2.98
C LEU A 58 -6.67 -6.74 4.02
N GLU A 59 -7.86 -6.14 3.92
CA GLU A 59 -9.02 -6.43 4.79
C GLU A 59 -9.61 -7.82 4.56
N LEU A 60 -9.41 -8.41 3.38
CA LEU A 60 -9.86 -9.76 3.08
C LEU A 60 -9.02 -10.86 3.75
N PHE A 61 -7.83 -10.54 4.25
CA PHE A 61 -7.03 -11.51 4.99
C PHE A 61 -7.61 -11.76 6.38
N SER A 62 -7.66 -13.05 6.76
CA SER A 62 -8.07 -13.49 8.08
C SER A 62 -6.85 -13.77 8.95
N PRO A 63 -6.86 -13.40 10.25
CA PRO A 63 -5.79 -13.76 11.16
C PRO A 63 -5.63 -15.27 11.33
N MET A 64 -6.68 -16.05 11.06
CA MET A 64 -6.66 -17.52 11.20
C MET A 64 -5.91 -18.20 10.05
N ASP A 65 -5.77 -17.51 8.91
CA ASP A 65 -5.15 -18.05 7.70
C ASP A 65 -3.74 -17.50 7.48
N GLN A 66 -3.18 -16.79 8.46
CA GLN A 66 -1.90 -16.07 8.34
C GLN A 66 -0.99 -16.38 9.53
N GLU A 67 0.32 -16.41 9.27
CA GLU A 67 1.32 -16.45 10.33
C GLU A 67 1.31 -15.14 11.15
N ALA A 68 1.71 -15.20 12.41
CA ALA A 68 1.70 -14.05 13.31
C ALA A 68 2.48 -12.84 12.75
N GLN A 69 3.59 -13.09 12.04
CA GLN A 69 4.37 -12.05 11.37
C GLN A 69 3.63 -11.45 10.16
N GLN A 70 3.01 -12.29 9.33
CA GLN A 70 2.21 -11.84 8.19
C GLN A 70 1.05 -10.96 8.65
N TRP A 71 0.34 -11.37 9.70
CA TRP A 71 -0.75 -10.58 10.27
C TRP A 71 -0.26 -9.23 10.83
N SER A 72 0.86 -9.26 11.55
CA SER A 72 1.53 -8.05 12.02
C SER A 72 1.89 -7.09 10.88
N ASN A 73 2.43 -7.63 9.78
CA ASN A 73 2.79 -6.87 8.58
C ASN A 73 1.56 -6.27 7.89
N ILE A 74 0.46 -7.02 7.81
CA ILE A 74 -0.82 -6.52 7.28
C ILE A 74 -1.28 -5.32 8.10
N LYS A 75 -1.31 -5.43 9.44
CA LYS A 75 -1.79 -4.36 10.31
C LYS A 75 -0.96 -3.09 10.22
N ILE A 76 0.37 -3.21 10.23
CA ILE A 76 1.22 -2.03 10.11
C ILE A 76 1.07 -1.40 8.72
N ALA A 77 1.00 -2.19 7.64
CA ALA A 77 0.80 -1.66 6.29
C ALA A 77 -0.52 -0.89 6.17
N MET A 78 -1.62 -1.42 6.71
CA MET A 78 -2.93 -0.73 6.74
C MET A 78 -2.83 0.62 7.46
N ILE A 79 -2.16 0.68 8.62
CA ILE A 79 -1.95 1.93 9.37
C ILE A 79 -1.18 2.94 8.51
N HIS A 80 -0.11 2.52 7.83
CA HIS A 80 0.66 3.40 6.94
C HIS A 80 -0.17 3.91 5.76
N PHE A 81 -0.93 3.03 5.09
CA PHE A 81 -1.82 3.43 4.00
C PHE A 81 -2.88 4.44 4.44
N LEU A 82 -3.51 4.22 5.59
CA LEU A 82 -4.52 5.13 6.14
C LEU A 82 -3.92 6.50 6.48
N ARG A 83 -2.74 6.53 7.10
CA ARG A 83 -2.03 7.80 7.40
C ARG A 83 -1.75 8.59 6.12
N ILE A 84 -1.26 7.92 5.08
CA ILE A 84 -0.93 8.58 3.82
C ILE A 84 -2.20 9.04 3.10
N LYS A 85 -3.24 8.20 3.04
CA LYS A 85 -4.55 8.58 2.48
C LYS A 85 -5.14 9.82 3.14
N ASN A 86 -5.06 9.90 4.47
CA ASN A 86 -5.54 11.08 5.21
C ASN A 86 -4.70 12.32 4.86
N GLY A 87 -3.39 12.17 4.68
CA GLY A 87 -2.51 13.24 4.19
C GLY A 87 -2.91 13.76 2.80
N PHE A 88 -3.29 12.86 1.87
CA PHE A 88 -3.79 13.21 0.54
C PHE A 88 -5.12 13.99 0.59
N GLN A 89 -6.03 13.63 1.50
CA GLN A 89 -7.33 14.29 1.66
C GLN A 89 -7.22 15.68 2.30
N SER A 90 -6.13 15.95 3.03
CA SER A 90 -5.88 17.23 3.71
C SER A 90 -5.09 18.27 2.90
N SER A 91 -4.66 17.99 1.67
CA SER A 91 -4.14 19.04 0.79
C SER A 91 -5.30 19.76 0.09
N PRO A 92 -5.62 21.02 0.45
CA PRO A 92 -6.50 21.81 -0.40
C PRO A 92 -5.82 21.94 -1.76
N ALA A 93 -6.57 21.67 -2.82
CA ALA A 93 -6.18 22.02 -4.17
C ALA A 93 -5.70 23.47 -4.14
N LYS A 94 -4.41 23.70 -4.39
CA LYS A 94 -3.93 25.05 -4.70
C LYS A 94 -4.61 25.45 -6.00
N GLN A 95 -5.68 26.22 -5.87
CA GLN A 95 -6.25 27.04 -6.94
C GLN A 95 -5.25 28.13 -7.32
#